data_AF-W1QJY0-F1
#
_entry.id   AF-W1QJY0-F1
#
_cell.length_a   1.000
_cell.length_b   1.000
_cell.length_c   1.000
_cell.angle_alpha   90.00
_cell.angle_beta   90.00
_cell.angle_gamma   90.00
#
_symmetry.space_group_name_H-M   'P 1'
#
loop_
_entity.id
_entity.type
_entity.pdbx_description
1 polymer ?
#
loop_
_entity_poly.entity_id
_entity_poly.type
_entity_poly.pdbx_seq_one_letter_code
_entity_poly.pdbx_strand_id
1 'polypeptide(L)'
;MEISQLAGLFKQKYAEQQRQTIRELLRERRPSSRPFGQQLAVISRLMDKYADEEAQSAALDVVLQSGVYERLENHADEPDYTDRLVRALLEWYKNDFFTWINRPPCPCGNADQTKIQPLQPVGPYKKEHFDGRADIIEQYRCAECSQTIEFPRYNNPKTLLSFRKGRCGEWNNCFILILCALGLKVRYIWNAEDHVWCEYYSQYLKRWVHLDSCENQFDNPTLYCDGWGKKMSYVFAVSATYIADVSPKYIKKGQLPRNRLGEYELADTLAYINLCKWIGMDNDDLLATLADFINDYKSRRGSQLPTPSGPLVPRQSGAPEWTRSRGEDGSRKRE
;
A
#
# COMPACT_ATOMS: atom_id res chain seq x y z
N MET A 1 32.86 -29.01 27.76
CA MET A 1 32.22 -27.90 27.03
C MET A 1 33.32 -26.91 26.71
N GLU A 2 33.61 -26.72 25.43
CA GLU A 2 34.69 -25.81 24.96
C GLU A 2 34.42 -24.37 25.43
N ILE A 3 35.46 -23.59 25.70
CA ILE A 3 35.34 -22.16 26.12
C ILE A 3 34.52 -21.35 25.10
N SER A 4 34.61 -21.71 23.81
CA SER A 4 33.82 -21.14 22.72
C SER A 4 32.31 -21.38 22.85
N GLN A 5 31.91 -22.56 23.35
CA GLN A 5 30.50 -22.90 23.59
C GLN A 5 29.94 -22.12 24.79
N LEU A 6 30.75 -21.91 25.83
CA LEU A 6 30.40 -21.05 26.98
C LEU A 6 30.23 -19.57 26.56
N ALA A 7 31.14 -19.04 25.74
CA ALA A 7 31.04 -17.67 25.23
C ALA A 7 29.77 -17.46 24.37
N GLY A 8 29.40 -18.46 23.57
CA GLY A 8 28.13 -18.48 22.82
C GLY A 8 26.91 -18.40 23.73
N LEU A 9 26.87 -19.24 24.78
CA LEU A 9 25.79 -19.25 25.78
C LEU A 9 25.70 -17.92 26.56
N PHE A 10 26.83 -17.31 26.92
CA PHE A 10 26.83 -16.01 27.61
C PHE A 10 26.33 -14.88 26.72
N LYS A 11 26.75 -14.83 25.45
CA LYS A 11 26.27 -13.84 24.48
C LYS A 11 24.77 -13.98 24.24
N GLN A 12 24.28 -15.21 24.15
CA GLN A 12 22.86 -15.51 24.02
C GLN A 12 22.08 -15.05 25.27
N LYS A 13 22.54 -15.41 26.47
CA LYS A 13 21.90 -14.99 27.73
C LYS A 13 21.87 -13.47 27.91
N TYR A 14 22.93 -12.77 27.51
CA TYR A 14 22.97 -11.30 27.56
C TYR A 14 21.98 -10.66 26.57
N ALA A 15 21.91 -11.19 25.34
CA ALA A 15 20.93 -10.75 24.35
C ALA A 15 19.48 -11.03 24.81
N GLU A 16 19.22 -12.18 25.44
CA GLU A 16 17.94 -12.51 26.05
C GLU A 16 17.57 -11.53 27.17
N GLN A 17 18.53 -11.18 28.03
CA GLN A 17 18.32 -10.24 29.12
C GLN A 17 18.05 -8.81 28.61
N GLN A 18 18.77 -8.36 27.58
CA GLN A 18 18.48 -7.07 26.94
C GLN A 18 17.09 -7.04 26.29
N ARG A 19 16.69 -8.12 25.58
CA ARG A 19 15.33 -8.26 25.04
C ARG A 19 14.28 -8.24 26.15
N GLN A 20 14.55 -8.88 27.29
CA GLN A 20 13.67 -8.86 28.44
C GLN A 20 13.51 -7.44 29.01
N THR A 21 14.59 -6.68 29.15
CA THR A 21 14.53 -5.26 29.55
C THR A 21 13.72 -4.42 28.56
N ILE A 22 13.90 -4.61 27.25
CA ILE A 22 13.09 -3.90 26.24
C ILE A 22 11.62 -4.30 26.36
N ARG A 23 11.29 -5.57 26.60
CA ARG A 23 9.91 -6.01 26.84
C ARG A 23 9.30 -5.36 28.07
N GLU A 24 10.07 -5.21 29.14
CA GLU A 24 9.63 -4.52 30.35
C GLU A 24 9.35 -3.04 30.08
N LEU A 25 10.27 -2.34 29.39
CA LEU A 25 10.04 -0.97 28.94
C LEU A 25 8.80 -0.83 28.05
N LEU A 26 8.58 -1.78 27.13
CA LEU A 26 7.38 -1.79 26.28
C LEU A 26 6.10 -2.10 27.04
N ARG A 27 6.15 -2.84 28.15
CA ARG A 27 5.00 -3.11 29.05
C ARG A 27 4.65 -1.90 29.89
N GLU A 28 5.65 -1.18 30.38
CA GLU A 28 5.47 0.07 31.12
C GLU A 28 4.96 1.19 30.21
N ARG A 29 5.41 1.19 28.96
CA ARG A 29 5.01 2.16 27.95
C ARG A 29 3.67 1.79 27.33
N ARG A 30 2.66 2.63 27.54
CA ARG A 30 1.35 2.47 26.89
C ARG A 30 1.40 2.98 25.44
N PRO A 31 0.71 2.32 24.49
CA PRO A 31 0.46 2.88 23.17
C PRO A 31 -0.14 4.28 23.30
N SER A 32 0.11 5.15 22.31
CA SER A 32 -0.54 6.46 22.29
C SER A 32 -2.05 6.29 22.43
N SER A 33 -2.61 6.92 23.47
CA SER A 33 -4.05 6.88 23.75
C SER A 33 -4.87 7.73 22.79
N ARG A 34 -4.20 8.55 21.97
CA ARG A 34 -4.86 9.40 20.99
C ARG A 34 -5.41 8.57 19.82
N PRO A 35 -6.56 8.94 19.25
CA PRO A 35 -7.18 8.19 18.15
C PRO A 35 -6.23 7.98 16.95
N PHE A 36 -5.40 8.97 16.62
CA PHE A 36 -4.46 8.82 15.52
C PHE A 36 -3.33 7.81 15.82
N GLY A 37 -2.82 7.79 17.06
CA GLY A 37 -1.83 6.79 17.47
C GLY A 37 -2.37 5.36 17.42
N GLN A 38 -3.62 5.17 17.84
CA GLN A 38 -4.33 3.89 17.69
C GLN A 38 -4.52 3.52 16.21
N GLN A 39 -4.85 4.48 15.36
CA GLN A 39 -4.95 4.26 13.91
C GLN A 39 -3.60 3.82 13.31
N LEU A 40 -2.48 4.41 13.72
CA LEU A 40 -1.14 4.00 13.27
C LEU A 40 -0.81 2.56 13.67
N ALA A 41 -1.22 2.14 14.87
CA ALA A 41 -1.05 0.76 15.30
C ALA A 41 -1.83 -0.22 14.39
N VAL A 42 -3.06 0.12 13.99
CA VAL A 42 -3.85 -0.67 13.04
C VAL A 42 -3.19 -0.69 11.65
N ILE A 43 -2.81 0.49 11.15
CA ILE A 43 -2.16 0.66 9.83
C ILE A 43 -0.85 -0.14 9.76
N SER A 44 -0.10 -0.24 10.86
CA SER A 44 1.17 -0.97 10.89
C SER A 44 1.05 -2.47 10.58
N ARG A 45 -0.16 -3.02 10.61
CA ARG A 45 -0.48 -4.44 10.34
C ARG A 45 -1.05 -4.67 8.94
N LEU A 46 -1.11 -3.64 8.09
CA LEU A 46 -1.70 -3.77 6.75
C LEU A 46 -1.00 -4.79 5.86
N MET A 47 0.29 -5.05 6.10
CA MET A 47 1.07 -6.01 5.33
C MET A 47 0.89 -7.47 5.78
N ASP A 48 0.37 -7.72 6.98
CA ASP A 48 0.32 -9.06 7.58
C ASP A 48 -0.45 -10.07 6.72
N LYS A 49 -1.48 -9.60 6.01
CA LYS A 49 -2.33 -10.44 5.13
C LYS A 49 -1.65 -10.93 3.86
N TYR A 50 -0.51 -10.35 3.45
CA TYR A 50 0.20 -10.77 2.24
C TYR A 50 1.18 -11.90 2.51
N ALA A 51 1.35 -12.33 3.78
CA ALA A 51 2.15 -13.50 4.14
C ALA A 51 1.43 -14.85 3.87
N ASP A 52 0.18 -14.82 3.42
CA ASP A 52 -0.60 -16.01 3.09
C ASP A 52 -0.03 -16.71 1.84
N GLU A 53 0.58 -17.88 2.03
CA GLU A 53 1.24 -18.66 0.98
C GLU A 53 0.26 -19.13 -0.11
N GLU A 54 -0.97 -19.49 0.26
CA GLU A 54 -1.97 -19.89 -0.74
C GLU A 54 -2.40 -18.71 -1.60
N ALA A 55 -2.53 -17.52 -0.99
CA ALA A 55 -2.83 -16.30 -1.72
C ALA A 55 -1.69 -15.92 -2.68
N GLN A 56 -0.43 -16.05 -2.23
CA GLN A 56 0.73 -15.82 -3.08
C GLN A 56 0.82 -16.83 -4.22
N SER A 57 0.59 -18.12 -3.95
CA SER A 57 0.56 -19.15 -4.99
C SER A 57 -0.50 -18.86 -6.05
N ALA A 58 -1.71 -18.49 -5.63
CA ALA A 58 -2.79 -18.12 -6.56
C ALA A 58 -2.45 -16.87 -7.38
N ALA A 59 -1.71 -15.91 -6.79
CA ALA A 59 -1.26 -14.72 -7.51
C ALA A 59 -0.15 -15.06 -8.53
N LEU A 60 0.76 -15.98 -8.20
CA LEU A 60 1.76 -16.48 -9.16
C LEU A 60 1.10 -17.14 -10.37
N ASP A 61 0.08 -17.99 -10.16
CA ASP A 61 -0.66 -18.62 -11.26
C ASP A 61 -1.27 -17.57 -12.20
N VAL A 62 -1.83 -16.50 -11.64
CA VAL A 62 -2.37 -15.37 -12.41
C VAL A 62 -1.28 -14.67 -13.22
N VAL A 63 -0.11 -14.43 -12.64
CA VAL A 63 1.02 -13.79 -13.34
C VAL A 63 1.54 -14.69 -14.46
N LEU A 64 1.70 -15.99 -14.22
CA LEU A 64 2.18 -16.93 -15.25
C LEU A 64 1.22 -17.05 -16.44
N GLN A 65 -0.08 -16.82 -16.21
CA GLN A 65 -1.11 -16.82 -17.25
C GLN A 65 -1.35 -15.45 -17.91
N SER A 66 -0.67 -14.39 -17.45
CA SER A 66 -0.97 -13.00 -17.83
C SER A 66 -0.41 -12.54 -19.17
N GLY A 67 0.61 -13.24 -19.69
CA GLY A 67 1.41 -12.76 -20.82
C GLY A 67 2.32 -11.56 -20.48
N VAL A 68 2.62 -11.31 -19.19
CA VAL A 68 3.42 -10.14 -18.77
C VAL A 68 4.89 -10.25 -19.19
N TYR A 69 5.42 -11.48 -19.27
CA TYR A 69 6.83 -11.70 -19.62
C TYR A 69 7.12 -11.34 -21.08
N GLU A 70 6.13 -11.52 -21.96
CA GLU A 70 6.17 -11.12 -23.35
C GLU A 70 6.13 -9.59 -23.51
N ARG A 71 5.61 -8.86 -22.51
CA ARG A 71 5.54 -7.39 -22.51
C ARG A 71 6.84 -6.72 -22.03
N LEU A 72 7.82 -7.50 -21.56
CA LEU A 72 9.10 -6.94 -21.10
C LEU A 72 9.83 -6.16 -22.19
N GLU A 73 9.64 -6.52 -23.46
CA GLU A 73 10.22 -5.82 -24.61
C GLU A 73 9.68 -4.40 -24.78
N ASN A 74 8.44 -4.12 -24.34
CA ASN A 74 7.85 -2.77 -24.39
C ASN A 74 8.56 -1.78 -23.47
N HIS A 75 9.33 -2.29 -22.50
CA HIS A 75 10.07 -1.49 -21.50
C HIS A 75 11.58 -1.69 -21.65
N ALA A 76 12.07 -1.97 -22.86
CA ALA A 76 13.50 -2.22 -23.12
C ALA A 76 14.42 -1.04 -22.77
N ASP A 77 13.87 0.16 -22.56
CA ASP A 77 14.57 1.35 -22.07
C ASP A 77 14.98 1.26 -20.59
N GLU A 78 14.30 0.44 -19.80
CA GLU A 78 14.66 0.18 -18.40
C GLU A 78 15.74 -0.92 -18.34
N PRO A 79 16.98 -0.61 -17.89
CA PRO A 79 18.08 -1.58 -17.94
C PRO A 79 17.90 -2.78 -17.01
N ASP A 80 17.29 -2.57 -15.84
CA ASP A 80 17.11 -3.65 -14.86
C ASP A 80 15.92 -4.55 -15.21
N TYR A 81 16.12 -5.87 -15.10
CA TYR A 81 15.07 -6.85 -15.41
C TYR A 81 13.88 -6.74 -14.45
N THR A 82 14.12 -6.53 -13.16
CA THR A 82 13.07 -6.46 -12.15
C THR A 82 12.26 -5.18 -12.34
N ASP A 83 12.94 -4.06 -12.58
CA ASP A 83 12.28 -2.78 -12.83
C ASP A 83 11.44 -2.84 -14.12
N ARG A 84 11.92 -3.51 -15.18
CA ARG A 84 11.12 -3.82 -16.38
C ARG A 84 9.89 -4.65 -16.08
N LEU A 85 10.05 -5.73 -15.31
CA LEU A 85 8.94 -6.59 -14.92
C LEU A 85 7.87 -5.80 -14.14
N VAL A 86 8.27 -4.94 -13.23
CA VAL A 86 7.34 -4.10 -12.46
C VAL A 86 6.58 -3.13 -13.36
N ARG A 87 7.24 -2.52 -14.36
CA ARG A 87 6.57 -1.66 -15.35
C ARG A 87 5.57 -2.43 -16.22
N ALA A 88 5.98 -3.60 -16.72
CA ALA A 88 5.10 -4.48 -17.50
C ALA A 88 3.88 -4.94 -16.67
N LEU A 89 4.08 -5.24 -15.38
CA LEU A 89 3.00 -5.57 -14.45
C LEU A 89 2.04 -4.41 -14.24
N LEU A 90 2.52 -3.17 -14.06
CA LEU A 90 1.65 -1.99 -13.92
C LEU A 90 0.76 -1.79 -15.16
N GLU A 91 1.36 -1.96 -16.35
CA GLU A 91 0.65 -1.83 -17.62
C GLU A 91 -0.42 -2.92 -17.79
N TRP A 92 -0.05 -4.19 -17.64
CA TRP A 92 -0.98 -5.31 -17.70
C TRP A 92 -2.09 -5.21 -16.64
N TYR A 93 -1.73 -4.84 -15.42
CA TYR A 93 -2.68 -4.76 -14.32
C TYR A 93 -3.79 -3.75 -14.61
N LYS A 94 -3.42 -2.58 -15.14
CA LYS A 94 -4.37 -1.51 -15.45
C LYS A 94 -5.20 -1.78 -16.70
N ASN A 95 -4.57 -2.31 -17.76
CA ASN A 95 -5.19 -2.38 -19.08
C ASN A 95 -5.97 -3.68 -19.31
N ASP A 96 -5.59 -4.77 -18.64
CA ASP A 96 -6.09 -6.11 -18.97
C ASP A 96 -6.70 -6.83 -17.75
N PHE A 97 -6.11 -6.65 -16.57
CA PHE A 97 -6.46 -7.49 -15.42
C PHE A 97 -7.53 -6.91 -14.52
N PHE A 98 -7.40 -5.65 -14.10
CA PHE A 98 -8.22 -5.05 -13.04
C PHE A 98 -9.06 -3.88 -13.55
N THR A 99 -10.32 -3.82 -13.14
CA THR A 99 -11.29 -2.84 -13.64
C THR A 99 -11.67 -1.81 -12.57
N TRP A 100 -11.67 -0.53 -12.94
CA TRP A 100 -12.11 0.54 -12.04
C TRP A 100 -13.65 0.59 -11.99
N ILE A 101 -14.21 0.62 -10.78
CA ILE A 101 -15.67 0.69 -10.57
C ILE A 101 -16.06 1.93 -9.78
N ASN A 102 -16.73 2.87 -10.45
CA ASN A 102 -17.42 3.98 -9.78
C ASN A 102 -18.77 3.50 -9.22
N ARG A 103 -19.64 3.00 -10.09
CA ARG A 103 -20.85 2.24 -9.74
C ARG A 103 -20.89 0.99 -10.61
N PRO A 104 -21.26 -0.18 -10.06
CA PRO A 104 -21.27 -1.43 -10.83
C PRO A 104 -22.29 -1.35 -11.98
N PRO A 105 -22.00 -1.92 -13.16
CA PRO A 105 -22.99 -2.06 -14.23
C PRO A 105 -24.11 -3.01 -13.79
N CYS A 106 -25.29 -2.82 -14.35
CA CYS A 106 -26.43 -3.68 -14.08
C CYS A 106 -26.34 -5.00 -14.88
N PRO A 107 -26.74 -6.15 -14.30
CA PRO A 107 -26.87 -7.40 -15.04
C PRO A 107 -27.80 -7.34 -16.27
N CYS A 108 -28.69 -6.34 -16.37
CA CYS A 108 -29.52 -6.13 -17.55
C CYS A 108 -28.77 -5.49 -18.75
N GLY A 109 -27.46 -5.23 -18.61
CA GLY A 109 -26.62 -4.59 -19.63
C GLY A 109 -26.53 -3.07 -19.51
N ASN A 110 -27.30 -2.44 -18.62
CA ASN A 110 -27.22 -1.01 -18.39
C ASN A 110 -25.91 -0.62 -17.68
N ALA A 111 -25.05 0.12 -18.37
CA ALA A 111 -23.80 0.67 -17.85
C ALA A 111 -23.85 2.19 -17.60
N ASP A 112 -24.99 2.85 -17.87
CA ASP A 112 -25.16 4.28 -17.69
C ASP A 112 -25.15 4.64 -16.19
N GLN A 113 -24.06 5.24 -15.73
CA GLN A 113 -23.83 5.60 -14.33
C GLN A 113 -24.91 6.56 -13.78
N THR A 114 -25.58 7.34 -14.63
CA THR A 114 -26.67 8.25 -14.21
C THR A 114 -27.94 7.50 -13.82
N LYS A 115 -28.11 6.29 -14.37
CA LYS A 115 -29.25 5.40 -14.11
C LYS A 115 -28.97 4.35 -13.02
N ILE A 116 -27.76 4.30 -12.49
CA ILE A 116 -27.38 3.45 -11.36
C ILE A 116 -27.38 4.33 -10.10
N GLN A 117 -28.42 4.20 -9.27
CA GLN A 117 -28.62 5.05 -8.10
C GLN A 117 -28.15 4.34 -6.82
N PRO A 118 -27.37 4.99 -5.94
CA PRO A 118 -26.94 4.37 -4.69
C PRO A 118 -28.14 4.17 -3.74
N LEU A 119 -28.11 3.06 -3.00
CA LEU A 119 -29.01 2.74 -1.90
C LEU A 119 -28.22 2.72 -0.57
N GLN A 120 -28.94 2.54 0.54
CA GLN A 120 -28.32 2.33 1.84
C GLN A 120 -27.41 1.10 1.78
N PRO A 121 -26.10 1.22 2.09
CA PRO A 121 -25.24 0.05 2.15
C PRO A 121 -25.59 -0.84 3.34
N VAL A 122 -25.28 -2.13 3.22
CA VAL A 122 -25.55 -3.12 4.27
C VAL A 122 -24.26 -3.80 4.72
N GLY A 123 -24.29 -4.40 5.91
CA GLY A 123 -23.19 -5.24 6.40
C GLY A 123 -23.09 -6.56 5.62
N PRO A 124 -21.95 -7.26 5.69
CA PRO A 124 -21.80 -8.59 5.08
C PRO A 124 -22.83 -9.57 5.66
N TYR A 125 -23.43 -10.40 4.80
CA TYR A 125 -24.49 -11.34 5.18
C TYR A 125 -24.48 -12.65 4.37
N LYS A 126 -23.70 -12.74 3.29
CA LYS A 126 -23.51 -13.95 2.49
C LYS A 126 -22.15 -14.57 2.80
N LYS A 127 -22.02 -15.88 2.59
CA LYS A 127 -20.75 -16.60 2.78
C LYS A 127 -19.60 -15.94 2.00
N GLU A 128 -19.83 -15.59 0.73
CA GLU A 128 -18.80 -14.93 -0.09
C GLU A 128 -18.40 -13.55 0.45
N HIS A 129 -19.28 -12.84 1.16
CA HIS A 129 -18.96 -11.55 1.78
C HIS A 129 -17.96 -11.74 2.93
N PHE A 130 -18.18 -12.77 3.76
CA PHE A 130 -17.29 -13.10 4.87
C PHE A 130 -15.96 -13.68 4.37
N ASP A 131 -15.99 -14.61 3.41
CA ASP A 131 -14.79 -15.21 2.81
C ASP A 131 -13.87 -14.14 2.17
N GLY A 132 -14.49 -13.14 1.52
CA GLY A 132 -13.79 -12.01 0.92
C GLY A 132 -13.41 -10.89 1.91
N ARG A 133 -13.73 -11.04 3.21
CA ARG A 133 -13.54 -10.03 4.25
C ARG A 133 -14.11 -8.66 3.83
N ALA A 134 -15.34 -8.66 3.30
CA ALA A 134 -16.01 -7.42 2.93
C ALA A 134 -16.46 -6.66 4.18
N ASP A 135 -16.05 -5.39 4.30
CA ASP A 135 -16.50 -4.55 5.42
C ASP A 135 -17.92 -4.02 5.20
N ILE A 136 -18.24 -3.74 3.94
CA ILE A 136 -19.50 -3.14 3.52
C ILE A 136 -19.93 -3.64 2.15
N ILE A 137 -21.24 -3.79 1.97
CA ILE A 137 -21.87 -4.12 0.70
C ILE A 137 -22.59 -2.87 0.20
N GLU A 138 -22.01 -2.20 -0.78
CA GLU A 138 -22.66 -1.08 -1.44
C GLU A 138 -23.84 -1.62 -2.26
N GLN A 139 -25.01 -0.99 -2.13
CA GLN A 139 -26.20 -1.38 -2.87
C GLN A 139 -26.58 -0.26 -3.84
N TYR A 140 -27.06 -0.66 -5.02
CA TYR A 140 -27.51 0.26 -6.07
C TYR A 140 -28.82 -0.22 -6.67
N ARG A 141 -29.62 0.71 -7.20
CA ARG A 141 -30.84 0.41 -7.97
C ARG A 141 -30.65 0.85 -9.42
N CYS A 142 -30.92 -0.05 -10.35
CA CYS A 142 -30.98 0.29 -11.77
C CYS A 142 -32.32 0.94 -12.09
N ALA A 143 -32.32 2.13 -12.70
CA ALA A 143 -33.54 2.83 -13.10
C ALA A 143 -34.26 2.18 -14.29
N GLU A 144 -33.59 1.31 -15.06
CA GLU A 144 -34.20 0.65 -16.24
C GLU A 144 -34.95 -0.63 -15.87
N CYS A 145 -34.32 -1.52 -15.11
CA CYS A 145 -34.89 -2.83 -14.77
C CYS A 145 -35.30 -2.96 -13.30
N SER A 146 -35.13 -1.91 -12.49
CA SER A 146 -35.42 -1.88 -11.05
C SER A 146 -34.67 -2.92 -10.18
N GLN A 147 -33.71 -3.66 -10.75
CA GLN A 147 -32.91 -4.63 -10.00
C GLN A 147 -31.98 -3.93 -9.01
N THR A 148 -31.81 -4.56 -7.84
CA THR A 148 -30.78 -4.20 -6.87
C THR A 148 -29.46 -4.85 -7.26
N ILE A 149 -28.41 -4.04 -7.36
CA ILE A 149 -27.05 -4.46 -7.66
C ILE A 149 -26.23 -4.33 -6.39
N GLU A 150 -25.44 -5.36 -6.08
CA GLU A 150 -24.55 -5.36 -4.93
C GLU A 150 -23.10 -5.23 -5.36
N PHE A 151 -22.34 -4.43 -4.60
CA PHE A 151 -20.92 -4.26 -4.78
C PHE A 151 -20.20 -4.45 -3.43
N PRO A 152 -19.79 -5.69 -3.12
CA PRO A 152 -18.99 -5.97 -1.92
C PRO A 152 -17.62 -5.30 -2.01
N ARG A 153 -17.24 -4.58 -0.95
CA ARG A 153 -15.89 -3.97 -0.81
C ARG A 153 -14.95 -4.96 -0.14
N TYR A 154 -14.39 -5.87 -0.94
CA TYR A 154 -13.54 -6.97 -0.46
C TYR A 154 -12.15 -6.53 -0.01
N ASN A 155 -11.71 -7.02 1.16
CA ASN A 155 -10.36 -6.78 1.69
C ASN A 155 -9.44 -8.01 1.61
N ASN A 156 -9.96 -9.19 1.29
CA ASN A 156 -9.15 -10.39 1.06
C ASN A 156 -8.47 -10.29 -0.33
N PRO A 157 -7.14 -10.16 -0.43
CA PRO A 157 -6.47 -10.00 -1.71
C PRO A 157 -6.58 -11.25 -2.60
N LYS A 158 -6.70 -12.45 -2.04
CA LYS A 158 -6.95 -13.69 -2.80
C LYS A 158 -8.29 -13.63 -3.54
N THR A 159 -9.35 -13.14 -2.88
CA THR A 159 -10.67 -12.92 -3.51
C THR A 159 -10.60 -11.89 -4.63
N LEU A 160 -9.76 -10.86 -4.49
CA LEU A 160 -9.59 -9.83 -5.50
C LEU A 160 -8.94 -10.34 -6.79
N LEU A 161 -8.14 -11.41 -6.75
CA LEU A 161 -7.56 -12.05 -7.94
C LEU A 161 -8.65 -12.58 -8.91
N SER A 162 -9.78 -13.03 -8.37
CA SER A 162 -10.95 -13.45 -9.16
C SER A 162 -11.97 -12.32 -9.36
N PHE A 163 -12.14 -11.43 -8.37
CA PHE A 163 -13.12 -10.35 -8.45
C PHE A 163 -12.72 -9.26 -9.46
N ARG A 164 -11.42 -8.97 -9.56
CA ARG A 164 -10.77 -8.14 -10.60
C ARG A 164 -11.36 -6.75 -10.80
N LYS A 165 -11.99 -6.18 -9.77
CA LYS A 165 -12.62 -4.87 -9.88
C LYS A 165 -12.72 -4.16 -8.54
N GLY A 166 -12.73 -2.83 -8.56
CA GLY A 166 -12.66 -2.04 -7.33
C GLY A 166 -12.27 -0.59 -7.52
N ARG A 167 -11.88 0.04 -6.41
CA ARG A 167 -11.33 1.39 -6.35
C ARG A 167 -9.89 1.31 -5.81
N CYS A 168 -9.26 2.44 -5.49
CA CYS A 168 -7.84 2.49 -5.12
C CYS A 168 -7.45 1.49 -4.01
N GLY A 169 -8.34 1.27 -3.03
CA GLY A 169 -8.16 0.26 -1.98
C GLY A 169 -7.99 -1.16 -2.52
N GLU A 170 -8.94 -1.65 -3.30
CA GLU A 170 -8.89 -3.00 -3.89
C GLU A 170 -7.76 -3.12 -4.94
N TRP A 171 -7.58 -2.07 -5.76
CA TRP A 171 -6.51 -2.01 -6.77
C TRP A 171 -5.14 -2.18 -6.12
N ASN A 172 -4.86 -1.42 -5.06
CA ASN A 172 -3.58 -1.49 -4.35
C ASN A 172 -3.43 -2.83 -3.61
N ASN A 173 -4.50 -3.30 -2.96
CA ASN A 173 -4.49 -4.54 -2.18
C ASN A 173 -4.13 -5.77 -3.04
N CYS A 174 -4.78 -5.92 -4.19
CA CYS A 174 -4.50 -7.05 -5.09
C CYS A 174 -3.12 -6.90 -5.76
N PHE A 175 -2.72 -5.69 -6.16
CA PHE A 175 -1.41 -5.47 -6.77
C PHE A 175 -0.25 -5.77 -5.80
N ILE A 176 -0.36 -5.39 -4.52
CA ILE A 176 0.64 -5.74 -3.51
C ILE A 176 0.79 -7.26 -3.37
N LEU A 177 -0.31 -8.02 -3.37
CA LEU A 177 -0.23 -9.48 -3.31
C LEU A 177 0.56 -10.05 -4.50
N ILE A 178 0.31 -9.54 -5.71
CA ILE A 178 1.04 -9.95 -6.92
C ILE A 178 2.54 -9.68 -6.79
N LEU A 179 2.92 -8.49 -6.33
CA LEU A 179 4.34 -8.15 -6.14
C LEU A 179 4.99 -9.00 -5.03
N CYS A 180 4.29 -9.25 -3.93
CA CYS A 180 4.77 -10.12 -2.85
C CYS A 180 4.97 -11.57 -3.32
N ALA A 181 4.04 -12.08 -4.14
CA ALA A 181 4.09 -13.42 -4.70
C ALA A 181 5.33 -13.65 -5.60
N LEU A 182 5.80 -12.59 -6.26
CA LEU A 182 7.05 -12.57 -7.03
C LEU A 182 8.31 -12.43 -6.17
N GLY A 183 8.18 -12.44 -4.84
CA GLY A 183 9.29 -12.29 -3.90
C GLY A 183 9.87 -10.87 -3.83
N LEU A 184 9.14 -9.86 -4.32
CA LEU A 184 9.62 -8.48 -4.30
C LEU A 184 9.46 -7.86 -2.89
N LYS A 185 10.42 -7.01 -2.52
CA LYS A 185 10.31 -6.19 -1.30
C LYS A 185 9.30 -5.07 -1.57
N VAL A 186 8.14 -5.15 -0.92
CA VAL A 186 7.01 -4.24 -1.13
C VAL A 186 6.58 -3.61 0.19
N ARG A 187 6.08 -2.37 0.12
CA ARG A 187 5.40 -1.72 1.24
C ARG A 187 4.14 -1.01 0.80
N TYR A 188 3.12 -1.09 1.63
CA TYR A 188 1.87 -0.37 1.48
C TYR A 188 2.09 1.11 1.80
N ILE A 189 1.60 2.01 0.95
CA ILE A 189 1.60 3.44 1.23
C ILE A 189 0.19 3.90 1.55
N TRP A 190 0.04 4.44 2.75
CA TRP A 190 -1.21 4.99 3.25
C TRP A 190 -1.12 6.52 3.31
N ASN A 191 -2.04 7.21 2.65
CA ASN A 191 -2.22 8.66 2.81
C ASN A 191 -3.51 8.96 3.59
N ALA A 192 -3.43 9.91 4.52
CA ALA A 192 -4.54 10.29 5.39
C ALA A 192 -5.76 10.86 4.64
N GLU A 193 -5.56 11.42 3.46
CA GLU A 193 -6.61 12.02 2.63
C GLU A 193 -7.15 11.03 1.60
N ASP A 194 -7.45 9.80 2.02
CA ASP A 194 -8.21 8.79 1.27
C ASP A 194 -7.59 8.45 -0.11
N HIS A 195 -6.30 8.10 -0.11
CA HIS A 195 -5.67 7.44 -1.24
C HIS A 195 -4.58 6.49 -0.74
N VAL A 196 -4.35 5.44 -1.51
CA VAL A 196 -3.42 4.37 -1.14
C VAL A 196 -2.73 3.87 -2.39
N TRP A 197 -1.47 3.50 -2.26
CA TRP A 197 -0.63 2.99 -3.34
C TRP A 197 0.48 2.12 -2.72
N CYS A 198 1.51 1.74 -3.47
CA CYS A 198 2.59 0.93 -2.93
C CYS A 198 3.97 1.45 -3.37
N GLU A 199 4.99 0.92 -2.72
CA GLU A 199 6.36 1.05 -3.16
C GLU A 199 7.01 -0.32 -3.23
N TYR A 200 7.93 -0.49 -4.16
CA TYR A 200 8.83 -1.64 -4.16
C TYR A 200 10.28 -1.18 -4.05
N TYR A 201 11.16 -2.03 -3.51
CA TYR A 201 12.58 -1.73 -3.43
C TYR A 201 13.29 -2.18 -4.71
N SER A 202 13.71 -1.22 -5.55
CA SER A 202 14.54 -1.52 -6.72
C SER A 202 15.98 -1.79 -6.26
N GLN A 203 16.46 -2.99 -6.56
CA GLN A 203 17.84 -3.36 -6.29
C GLN A 203 18.81 -2.63 -7.23
N TYR A 204 18.36 -2.19 -8.40
CA TYR A 204 19.16 -1.41 -9.33
C TYR A 204 19.30 0.04 -8.85
N LEU A 205 18.18 0.71 -8.55
CA LEU A 205 18.15 2.10 -8.09
C LEU A 205 18.56 2.27 -6.61
N LYS A 206 18.69 1.16 -5.86
CA LYS A 206 19.06 1.11 -4.43
C LYS A 206 18.14 1.97 -3.55
N ARG A 207 16.84 1.97 -3.86
CA ARG A 207 15.83 2.74 -3.14
C ARG A 207 14.42 2.22 -3.32
N TRP A 208 13.54 2.69 -2.45
CA TRP A 208 12.11 2.51 -2.59
C TRP A 208 11.56 3.37 -3.74
N VAL A 209 10.96 2.71 -4.73
CA VAL A 209 10.36 3.28 -5.92
C VAL A 209 8.85 3.36 -5.75
N HIS A 210 8.28 4.51 -6.10
CA HIS A 210 6.83 4.73 -6.08
C HIS A 210 6.13 3.88 -7.15
N LEU A 211 5.02 3.23 -6.78
CA LEU A 211 4.11 2.56 -7.70
C LEU A 211 2.66 2.95 -7.42
N ASP A 212 1.94 3.39 -8.45
CA ASP A 212 0.48 3.52 -8.40
C ASP A 212 -0.14 2.70 -9.52
N SER A 213 -0.75 1.56 -9.15
CA SER A 213 -1.37 0.63 -10.10
C SER A 213 -2.64 1.21 -10.74
N CYS A 214 -3.36 2.11 -10.06
CA CYS A 214 -4.54 2.76 -10.62
C CYS A 214 -4.18 3.67 -11.80
N GLU A 215 -2.97 4.21 -11.77
CA GLU A 215 -2.51 5.25 -12.68
C GLU A 215 -1.45 4.73 -13.68
N ASN A 216 -1.04 3.46 -13.55
CA ASN A 216 0.10 2.87 -14.26
C ASN A 216 1.34 3.79 -14.15
N GLN A 217 1.71 4.12 -12.91
CA GLN A 217 2.81 5.05 -12.64
C GLN A 217 3.95 4.35 -11.93
N PHE A 218 5.13 4.43 -12.55
CA PHE A 218 6.39 3.98 -12.00
C PHE A 218 7.25 5.20 -11.64
N ASP A 219 7.75 5.24 -10.41
CA ASP A 219 8.68 6.23 -9.88
C ASP A 219 8.28 7.71 -10.01
N ASN A 220 6.97 8.00 -9.92
CA ASN A 220 6.43 9.35 -10.01
C ASN A 220 5.75 9.82 -8.71
N PRO A 221 6.48 10.00 -7.59
CA PRO A 221 5.89 10.39 -6.30
C PRO A 221 5.30 11.80 -6.30
N THR A 222 5.67 12.65 -7.26
CA THR A 222 5.12 14.00 -7.44
C THR A 222 3.73 14.01 -8.07
N LEU A 223 3.26 12.87 -8.62
CA LEU A 223 1.96 12.73 -9.27
C LEU A 223 0.81 13.39 -8.48
N TYR A 224 0.76 13.17 -7.17
CA TYR A 224 -0.36 13.58 -6.34
C TYR A 224 -0.38 15.09 -6.10
N CYS A 225 0.68 15.65 -5.51
CA CYS A 225 0.71 17.08 -5.21
C CYS A 225 0.89 17.91 -6.49
N ASP A 226 1.77 17.49 -7.40
CA ASP A 226 2.10 18.26 -8.60
C ASP A 226 1.17 18.02 -9.76
N GLY A 227 0.80 16.76 -10.02
CA GLY A 227 -0.11 16.40 -11.10
C GLY A 227 -1.56 16.69 -10.74
N TRP A 228 -2.03 16.17 -9.60
CA TRP A 228 -3.43 16.33 -9.22
C TRP A 228 -3.71 17.64 -8.48
N GLY A 229 -2.70 18.27 -7.87
CA GLY A 229 -2.94 19.38 -6.95
C GLY A 229 -3.46 18.91 -5.58
N LYS A 230 -3.31 17.61 -5.26
CA LYS A 230 -3.79 17.01 -4.02
C LYS A 230 -3.08 17.64 -2.81
N LYS A 231 -3.88 18.09 -1.85
CA LYS A 231 -3.38 18.54 -0.54
C LYS A 231 -3.33 17.37 0.42
N MET A 232 -2.20 17.18 1.10
CA MET A 232 -1.96 16.01 1.96
C MET A 232 -1.33 16.41 3.29
N SER A 233 -1.58 15.64 4.36
CA SER A 233 -1.00 15.85 5.69
C SER A 233 0.03 14.79 6.08
N TYR A 234 -0.36 13.52 6.01
CA TYR A 234 0.45 12.37 6.42
C TYR A 234 0.48 11.30 5.33
N VAL A 235 1.67 10.77 5.08
CA VAL A 235 1.89 9.59 4.23
C VAL A 235 2.81 8.62 4.97
N PHE A 236 2.33 7.41 5.22
CA PHE A 236 3.09 6.36 5.90
C PHE A 236 3.34 5.19 4.98
N ALA A 237 4.57 4.71 5.00
CA ALA A 237 4.95 3.47 4.36
C ALA A 237 4.95 2.34 5.40
N VAL A 238 4.27 1.24 5.09
CA VAL A 238 4.14 0.07 5.95
C VAL A 238 4.71 -1.12 5.21
N SER A 239 5.86 -1.62 5.65
CA SER A 239 6.41 -2.90 5.24
C SER A 239 5.94 -4.01 6.19
N ALA A 240 6.32 -5.26 5.90
CA ALA A 240 6.08 -6.36 6.84
C ALA A 240 6.74 -6.08 8.21
N THR A 241 7.93 -5.49 8.21
CA THR A 241 8.80 -5.42 9.40
C THR A 241 8.84 -4.06 10.07
N TYR A 242 8.44 -2.97 9.40
CA TYR A 242 8.42 -1.62 10.00
C TYR A 242 7.46 -0.64 9.30
N ILE A 243 7.08 0.42 10.02
CA ILE A 243 6.37 1.59 9.52
C ILE A 243 7.29 2.83 9.51
N ALA A 244 7.17 3.69 8.50
CA ALA A 244 7.94 4.92 8.38
C ALA A 244 7.10 6.08 7.85
N ASP A 245 7.36 7.29 8.36
CA ASP A 245 6.83 8.51 7.77
C ASP A 245 7.58 8.85 6.47
N VAL A 246 6.86 8.78 5.34
CA VAL A 246 7.37 9.10 4.01
C VAL A 246 6.71 10.36 3.44
N SER A 247 6.03 11.15 4.28
CA SER A 247 5.41 12.41 3.88
C SER A 247 6.36 13.33 3.11
N PRO A 248 7.65 13.52 3.50
CA PRO A 248 8.56 14.38 2.75
C PRO A 248 8.87 13.92 1.31
N LYS A 249 8.66 12.63 1.00
CA LYS A 249 8.83 12.10 -0.37
C LYS A 249 7.69 12.57 -1.28
N TYR A 250 6.46 12.61 -0.75
CA TYR A 250 5.24 12.82 -1.52
C TYR A 250 4.67 14.24 -1.43
N ILE A 251 4.89 14.92 -0.30
CA ILE A 251 4.34 16.24 0.00
C ILE A 251 5.41 17.28 -0.25
N LYS A 252 5.58 17.67 -1.52
CA LYS A 252 6.48 18.77 -1.92
C LYS A 252 5.80 20.13 -1.89
N LYS A 253 4.47 20.14 -2.07
CA LYS A 253 3.60 21.32 -1.99
C LYS A 253 2.22 20.92 -1.49
N GLY A 254 1.38 21.89 -1.14
CA GLY A 254 0.02 21.61 -0.70
C GLY A 254 -0.07 20.87 0.64
N GLN A 255 0.93 21.05 1.51
CA GLN A 255 0.94 20.42 2.83
C GLN A 255 -0.21 20.95 3.70
N LEU A 256 -1.06 20.04 4.16
CA LEU A 256 -2.09 20.32 5.15
C LEU A 256 -1.49 20.36 6.56
N PRO A 257 -2.15 21.02 7.53
CA PRO A 257 -1.72 21.02 8.91
C PRO A 257 -1.53 19.61 9.47
N ARG A 258 -0.38 19.37 10.10
CA ARG A 258 -0.04 18.11 10.78
C ARG A 258 -0.31 18.23 12.26
N ASN A 259 -1.58 18.28 12.63
CA ASN A 259 -2.03 18.55 14.00
C ASN A 259 -2.73 17.37 14.69
N ARG A 260 -2.72 16.18 14.07
CA ARG A 260 -3.33 14.96 14.67
C ARG A 260 -2.49 14.39 15.81
N LEU A 261 -1.17 14.52 15.71
CA LEU A 261 -0.16 14.26 16.74
C LEU A 261 0.95 15.31 16.61
N GLY A 262 1.58 15.70 17.72
CA GLY A 262 2.80 16.50 17.65
C GLY A 262 3.94 15.69 17.03
N GLU A 263 4.86 16.32 16.29
CA GLU A 263 5.90 15.58 15.55
C GLU A 263 6.78 14.69 16.44
N TYR A 264 7.07 15.13 17.67
CA TYR A 264 7.76 14.29 18.65
C TYR A 264 6.93 13.05 19.05
N GLU A 265 5.66 13.25 19.38
CA GLU A 265 4.74 12.16 19.75
C GLU A 265 4.51 11.19 18.58
N LEU A 266 4.47 11.70 17.34
CA LEU A 266 4.39 10.88 16.14
C LEU A 266 5.64 10.01 15.97
N ALA A 267 6.83 10.63 16.00
CA ALA A 267 8.09 9.92 15.87
C ALA A 267 8.23 8.83 16.96
N ASP A 268 7.84 9.18 18.18
CA ASP A 268 7.84 8.27 19.31
C ASP A 268 6.86 7.11 19.16
N THR A 269 5.64 7.39 18.67
CA THR A 269 4.63 6.37 18.40
C THR A 269 5.09 5.39 17.32
N LEU A 270 5.70 5.88 16.24
CA LEU A 270 6.24 5.03 15.19
C LEU A 270 7.42 4.18 15.69
N ALA A 271 8.30 4.75 16.52
CA ALA A 271 9.39 4.01 17.14
C ALA A 271 8.88 2.89 18.05
N TYR A 272 7.86 3.17 18.88
CA TYR A 272 7.21 2.16 19.71
C TYR A 272 6.61 1.02 18.87
N ILE A 273 5.85 1.35 17.83
CA ILE A 273 5.24 0.35 16.92
C ILE A 273 6.32 -0.54 16.29
N ASN A 274 7.41 0.05 15.81
CA ASN A 274 8.53 -0.68 15.21
C ASN A 274 9.23 -1.59 16.23
N LEU A 275 9.51 -1.09 17.43
CA LEU A 275 10.08 -1.91 18.51
C LEU A 275 9.18 -3.12 18.86
N CYS A 276 7.86 -2.91 18.89
CA CYS A 276 6.91 -4.00 19.10
C CYS A 276 6.95 -5.07 17.99
N LYS A 277 7.24 -4.69 16.74
CA LYS A 277 7.47 -5.65 15.64
C LYS A 277 8.80 -6.39 15.79
N TRP A 278 9.84 -5.68 16.21
CA TRP A 278 11.22 -6.20 16.23
C TRP A 278 11.54 -7.10 17.43
N ILE A 279 10.85 -6.92 18.56
CA ILE A 279 11.17 -7.62 19.82
C ILE A 279 11.01 -9.15 19.74
N GLY A 280 10.18 -9.63 18.81
CA GLY A 280 9.90 -11.04 18.59
C GLY A 280 10.73 -11.68 17.48
N MET A 281 11.45 -10.90 16.66
CA MET A 281 12.24 -11.41 15.53
C MET A 281 13.46 -12.18 16.01
N ASP A 282 13.90 -13.20 15.28
CA ASP A 282 15.22 -13.77 15.50
C ASP A 282 16.33 -12.75 15.16
N ASN A 283 17.58 -13.10 15.43
CA ASN A 283 18.69 -12.15 15.28
C ASN A 283 18.98 -11.82 13.81
N ASP A 284 18.82 -12.76 12.89
CA ASP A 284 19.16 -12.56 11.48
C ASP A 284 18.11 -11.68 10.80
N ASP A 285 16.82 -11.97 11.06
CA ASP A 285 15.69 -11.14 10.61
C ASP A 285 15.75 -9.72 11.18
N LEU A 286 16.14 -9.60 12.46
CA LEU A 286 16.31 -8.30 13.10
C LEU A 286 17.45 -7.51 12.45
N LEU A 287 18.60 -8.14 12.19
CA LEU A 287 19.74 -7.48 11.55
C LEU A 287 19.39 -7.01 10.14
N ALA A 288 18.73 -7.85 9.34
CA ALA A 288 18.27 -7.50 8.00
C ALA A 288 17.26 -6.33 8.05
N THR A 289 16.30 -6.40 8.97
CA THR A 289 15.28 -5.35 9.17
C THR A 289 15.91 -4.01 9.57
N LEU A 290 16.85 -4.02 10.52
CA LEU A 290 17.53 -2.80 10.95
C LEU A 290 18.41 -2.21 9.84
N ALA A 291 19.09 -3.05 9.05
CA ALA A 291 19.84 -2.60 7.89
C ALA A 291 18.94 -1.92 6.85
N ASP A 292 17.80 -2.53 6.51
CA ASP A 292 16.79 -1.94 5.61
C ASP A 292 16.23 -0.62 6.18
N PHE A 293 15.90 -0.57 7.47
CA PHE A 293 15.39 0.64 8.13
C PHE A 293 16.40 1.78 8.14
N ILE A 294 17.68 1.50 8.42
CA ILE A 294 18.77 2.49 8.39
C ILE A 294 18.99 2.98 6.95
N ASN A 295 18.98 2.08 5.97
CA ASN A 295 19.14 2.44 4.56
C ASN A 295 17.98 3.31 4.09
N ASP A 296 16.73 3.01 4.46
CA ASP A 296 15.55 3.82 4.16
C ASP A 296 15.60 5.19 4.85
N TYR A 297 16.09 5.26 6.08
CA TYR A 297 16.34 6.54 6.75
C TYR A 297 17.39 7.38 6.01
N LYS A 298 18.50 6.77 5.59
CA LYS A 298 19.55 7.43 4.81
C LYS A 298 19.04 7.87 3.44
N SER A 299 18.29 7.05 2.72
CA SER A 299 17.75 7.39 1.41
C SER A 299 16.76 8.56 1.49
N ARG A 300 15.99 8.66 2.57
CA ARG A 300 15.07 9.78 2.79
C ARG A 300 15.77 11.10 3.13
N ARG A 301 16.99 11.06 3.69
CA ARG A 301 17.76 12.26 4.09
C ARG A 301 18.89 12.63 3.13
N GLY A 302 19.40 11.66 2.38
CA GLY A 302 20.53 11.83 1.48
C GLY A 302 20.12 12.25 0.08
N SER A 303 21.08 12.81 -0.65
CA SER A 303 21.02 13.06 -2.08
C SER A 303 21.17 11.74 -2.85
N GLN A 304 20.11 10.94 -2.94
CA GLN A 304 20.10 9.85 -3.93
C GLN A 304 19.90 10.42 -5.34
N LEU A 305 20.13 9.56 -6.35
CA LEU A 305 19.80 9.85 -7.75
C LEU A 305 18.46 10.59 -7.79
N PRO A 306 18.40 11.78 -8.41
CA PRO A 306 17.19 12.58 -8.38
C PRO A 306 16.01 11.72 -8.85
N THR A 307 14.96 11.63 -8.04
CA THR A 307 13.70 11.07 -8.50
C THR A 307 13.29 11.90 -9.71
N PRO A 308 13.17 11.29 -10.90
CA PRO A 308 12.73 12.02 -12.08
C PRO A 308 11.35 12.63 -11.79
N SER A 309 11.15 13.89 -12.14
CA SER A 309 9.79 14.41 -12.29
C SER A 309 9.23 13.76 -13.55
N GLY A 310 8.51 12.65 -13.38
CA GLY A 310 7.76 12.02 -14.47
C GLY A 310 6.73 13.00 -15.07
N PRO A 311 6.16 12.69 -16.24
CA PRO A 311 5.11 13.52 -16.82
C PRO A 311 3.97 13.70 -15.80
N LEU A 312 3.60 14.95 -15.55
CA LEU A 312 2.49 15.29 -14.67
C LEU A 312 1.19 15.02 -15.44
N VAL A 313 0.68 13.80 -15.30
CA VAL A 313 -0.60 13.40 -15.89
C VAL A 313 -1.76 13.77 -14.95
N PRO A 314 -2.90 14.22 -15.48
CA PRO A 314 -4.12 14.35 -14.71
C PRO A 314 -4.55 13.01 -14.12
N ARG A 315 -5.32 13.05 -13.03
CA ARG A 315 -5.87 11.87 -12.38
C ARG A 315 -6.74 11.06 -13.36
N GLN A 316 -6.44 9.77 -13.52
CA GLN A 316 -7.18 8.87 -14.41
C GLN A 316 -8.21 8.02 -13.66
N SER A 317 -8.08 7.89 -12.34
CA SER A 317 -9.03 7.15 -11.49
C SER A 317 -10.09 8.04 -10.82
N GLY A 318 -11.28 7.48 -10.61
CA GLY A 318 -12.37 8.14 -9.89
C GLY A 318 -13.39 8.82 -10.81
N ALA A 319 -14.57 9.10 -10.27
CA ALA A 319 -15.63 9.78 -11.00
C ALA A 319 -15.28 11.27 -11.21
N PRO A 320 -15.56 11.88 -12.39
CA PRO A 320 -15.19 13.27 -12.68
C PRO A 320 -15.71 14.30 -11.67
N GLU A 321 -16.93 14.12 -11.16
CA GLU A 321 -17.51 15.01 -10.14
C GLU A 321 -16.78 14.89 -8.79
N TRP A 322 -16.36 13.67 -8.43
CA TRP A 322 -15.63 13.39 -7.21
C TRP A 322 -14.20 13.92 -7.28
N THR A 323 -13.52 13.78 -8.43
CA THR A 323 -12.16 14.34 -8.60
C THR A 323 -12.20 15.86 -8.62
N ARG A 324 -13.18 16.47 -9.31
CA ARG A 324 -13.38 17.93 -9.34
C ARG A 324 -13.72 18.51 -7.97
N SER A 325 -14.60 17.88 -7.20
CA SER A 325 -14.98 18.39 -5.87
C SER A 325 -13.80 18.44 -4.90
N ARG A 326 -12.79 17.58 -5.11
CA ARG A 326 -11.53 17.56 -4.38
C ARG A 326 -10.44 18.47 -4.98
N GLY A 327 -10.70 19.06 -6.14
CA GLY A 327 -9.73 19.86 -6.89
C GLY A 327 -8.57 19.03 -7.46
N GLU A 328 -8.80 17.73 -7.66
CA GLU A 328 -7.81 16.74 -8.08
C GLU A 328 -7.86 16.41 -9.58
N ASP A 329 -8.64 17.17 -10.37
CA ASP A 329 -8.86 16.95 -11.81
C ASP A 329 -7.79 17.60 -12.71
N GLY A 330 -6.75 18.19 -12.11
CA GLY A 330 -5.68 18.88 -12.85
C GLY A 330 -6.10 20.22 -13.49
N SER A 331 -7.31 20.70 -13.23
CA SER A 331 -7.83 21.95 -13.82
C SER A 331 -7.25 23.22 -13.21
N ARG A 332 -6.67 23.15 -12.01
CA ARG A 332 -5.95 24.25 -11.37
C ARG A 332 -4.59 24.43 -12.05
N LYS A 333 -4.58 25.22 -13.12
CA LYS A 333 -3.35 25.73 -13.75
C LYS A 333 -2.47 26.39 -12.68
N ARG A 334 -1.16 26.18 -12.83
CA ARG A 334 -0.10 26.83 -12.07
C ARG A 334 -0.33 28.35 -12.05
N GLU A 335 -0.64 28.90 -10.87
CA GLU A 335 -0.28 30.28 -10.53
C GLU A 335 1.12 30.29 -9.94
#